data_AF-A0A7C3ZQ47-F1
#
_entry.id   AF-A0A7C3ZQ47-F1
#
_cell.length_a   1.000
_cell.length_b   1.000
_cell.length_c   1.000
_cell.angle_alpha   90.00
_cell.angle_beta   90.00
_cell.angle_gamma   90.00
#
_symmetry.space_group_name_H-M   'P 1'
#
loop_
_entity.id
_entity.type
_entity.pdbx_description
1 polymer ?
#
loop_
_entity_poly.entity_id
_entity_poly.type
_entity_poly.pdbx_seq_one_letter_code
_entity_poly.pdbx_strand_id
1 'polypeptide(L)'
;MLDNPADELVRQLNRLAAEQPLIIVEGKKDEAALHSLGLRNIVTLRKPLFEVVEDVARVAKTVVILTDMDSKGKELFSKLSEGFQRHGVRVDNTFRHFLLKNTPLRHVEGLATFVANVKS
;
A
#
# COMPACT_ATOMS: atom_id res chain seq x y z
N MET A 1 -5.19 21.54 16.43
CA MET A 1 -4.00 21.57 15.55
C MET A 1 -4.40 20.88 14.27
N LEU A 2 -4.34 21.56 13.12
CA LEU A 2 -4.40 20.84 11.85
C LEU A 2 -3.06 20.13 11.73
N ASP A 3 -3.08 18.81 11.84
CA ASP A 3 -1.90 17.99 11.65
C ASP A 3 -1.29 18.28 10.28
N ASN A 4 0.00 18.66 10.26
CA ASN A 4 0.76 18.84 9.02
C ASN A 4 0.74 17.49 8.25
N PRO A 5 0.44 17.48 6.94
CA PRO A 5 0.52 16.27 6.11
C PRO A 5 1.81 15.47 6.30
N ALA A 6 2.94 16.12 6.54
CA ALA A 6 4.20 15.45 6.82
C ALA A 6 4.16 14.59 8.10
N ASP A 7 3.64 15.14 9.19
CA ASP A 7 3.53 14.44 10.47
C ASP A 7 2.57 13.25 10.36
N GLU A 8 1.46 13.44 9.64
CA GLU A 8 0.49 12.38 9.40
C GLU A 8 1.06 11.25 8.54
N LEU A 9 1.87 11.57 7.52
CA LEU A 9 2.58 10.56 6.74
C LEU A 9 3.49 9.70 7.64
N VAL A 10 4.28 10.35 8.49
CA VAL A 10 5.18 9.63 9.41
C VAL A 10 4.40 8.78 10.40
N ARG A 11 3.29 9.29 10.94
CA ARG A 11 2.41 8.51 11.84
C ARG A 11 1.83 7.28 11.16
N GLN A 12 1.31 7.42 9.94
CA GLN A 12 0.75 6.28 9.22
C GLN A 12 1.82 5.24 8.85
N LEU A 13 3.02 5.68 8.46
CA LEU A 13 4.15 4.77 8.22
C LEU A 13 4.56 4.02 9.49
N ASN A 14 4.66 4.71 10.62
CA ASN A 14 4.98 4.09 11.91
C ASN A 14 3.90 3.08 12.33
N ARG A 15 2.62 3.39 12.13
CA ARG A 15 1.51 2.46 12.34
C ARG A 15 1.68 1.19 11.50
N LEU A 16 1.89 1.34 10.19
CA LEU A 16 2.07 0.21 9.29
C LEU A 16 3.31 -0.62 9.63
N ALA A 17 4.40 0.03 10.03
CA ALA A 17 5.63 -0.66 10.45
C ALA A 17 5.46 -1.41 11.78
N ALA A 18 4.61 -0.93 12.69
CA ALA A 18 4.31 -1.62 13.94
C ALA A 18 3.33 -2.80 13.72
N GLU A 19 2.28 -2.59 12.92
CA GLU A 19 1.24 -3.59 12.67
C GLU A 19 1.66 -4.68 11.68
N GLN A 20 2.61 -4.37 10.78
CA GLN A 20 3.05 -5.24 9.68
C GLN A 20 1.88 -5.90 8.93
N PRO A 21 0.86 -5.12 8.48
CA PRO A 21 -0.24 -5.69 7.74
C PRO A 21 0.27 -6.29 6.42
N LEU A 22 -0.47 -7.22 5.84
CA LEU A 22 -0.13 -7.76 4.52
C LEU A 22 -0.40 -6.67 3.47
N ILE A 23 0.66 -6.18 2.84
CA ILE A 23 0.60 -5.12 1.83
C ILE A 23 0.73 -5.74 0.44
N ILE A 24 -0.21 -5.43 -0.46
CA ILE A 24 -0.16 -5.80 -1.87
C ILE A 24 0.44 -4.66 -2.69
N VAL A 25 1.47 -4.96 -3.48
CA VAL A 25 2.13 -4.01 -4.40
C VAL A 25 2.29 -4.60 -5.80
N GLU A 26 2.51 -3.75 -6.80
CA GLU A 26 2.62 -4.17 -8.20
C GLU A 26 3.91 -4.94 -8.45
N GLY A 27 5.05 -4.42 -8.00
CA GLY A 27 6.36 -4.96 -8.36
C GLY A 27 7.41 -4.99 -7.25
N LYS A 28 8.59 -5.54 -7.60
CA LYS A 28 9.74 -5.65 -6.70
C LYS A 28 10.34 -4.31 -6.28
N LYS A 29 10.19 -3.27 -7.10
CA LYS A 29 10.70 -1.93 -6.78
C LYS A 29 9.89 -1.29 -5.66
N ASP A 30 8.56 -1.43 -5.71
CA ASP A 30 7.66 -1.02 -4.64
C ASP A 30 7.99 -1.77 -3.35
N GLU A 31 8.15 -3.10 -3.45
CA GLU A 31 8.56 -3.95 -2.34
C GLU A 31 9.86 -3.43 -1.70
N ALA A 32 10.89 -3.16 -2.50
CA ALA A 32 12.17 -2.65 -2.01
C ALA A 32 12.04 -1.26 -1.35
N ALA A 33 11.24 -0.36 -1.92
CA ALA A 33 10.97 0.95 -1.34
C ALA A 33 10.29 0.83 0.03
N LEU A 34 9.26 -0.03 0.15
CA LEU A 34 8.57 -0.27 1.42
C LEU A 34 9.47 -0.98 2.45
N HIS A 35 10.34 -1.92 2.04
CA HIS A 35 11.35 -2.52 2.93
C HIS A 35 12.29 -1.48 3.52
N SER A 36 12.70 -0.48 2.73
CA SER A 36 13.55 0.62 3.23
C SER A 36 12.86 1.49 4.28
N LEU A 37 11.52 1.47 4.31
CA LEU A 37 10.69 2.16 5.30
C LEU A 37 10.30 1.27 6.50
N GLY A 38 10.83 0.05 6.57
CA GLY A 38 10.57 -0.90 7.67
C GLY A 38 9.33 -1.77 7.49
N LEU A 39 8.67 -1.73 6.34
CA LEU A 39 7.51 -2.57 6.02
C LEU A 39 7.99 -3.86 5.38
N ARG A 40 7.67 -5.01 6.00
CA ARG A 40 8.26 -6.31 5.62
C ARG A 40 7.25 -7.31 5.07
N ASN A 41 5.99 -7.21 5.47
CA ASN A 41 4.94 -8.16 5.08
C ASN A 41 4.29 -7.75 3.74
N ILE A 42 4.94 -8.10 2.63
CA ILE A 42 4.57 -7.61 1.29
C ILE A 42 4.36 -8.78 0.32
N VAL A 43 3.32 -8.68 -0.50
CA VAL A 43 3.04 -9.56 -1.64
C VAL A 43 3.05 -8.75 -2.93
N THR A 44 3.86 -9.18 -3.90
CA THR A 44 3.93 -8.57 -5.23
C THR A 44 3.02 -9.28 -6.25
N LEU A 45 2.43 -8.56 -7.21
CA LEU A 45 1.57 -9.11 -8.25
C LEU A 45 2.36 -9.79 -9.40
N ARG A 46 3.09 -10.87 -9.11
CA ARG A 46 3.88 -11.62 -10.11
C ARG A 46 3.09 -12.68 -10.88
N LYS A 47 1.83 -12.87 -10.54
CA LYS A 47 0.95 -13.90 -11.10
C LYS A 47 -0.44 -13.31 -11.35
N PRO A 48 -1.35 -14.02 -12.04
CA PRO A 48 -2.69 -13.54 -12.28
C PRO A 48 -3.39 -13.07 -11.00
N LEU A 49 -4.16 -11.97 -11.08
CA LEU A 49 -4.75 -11.33 -9.90
C LEU A 49 -5.62 -12.28 -9.09
N PHE A 50 -6.37 -13.18 -9.75
CA PHE A 50 -7.23 -14.15 -9.07
C PHE A 50 -6.41 -15.09 -8.18
N GLU A 51 -5.26 -15.58 -8.64
CA GLU A 51 -4.40 -16.45 -7.84
C GLU A 51 -3.79 -15.73 -6.65
N VAL A 52 -3.46 -14.43 -6.79
CA VAL A 52 -2.99 -13.63 -5.66
C VAL A 52 -4.11 -13.48 -4.64
N VAL A 53 -5.31 -13.13 -5.08
CA VAL A 53 -6.47 -12.93 -4.21
C VAL A 53 -6.77 -14.21 -3.44
N GLU A 54 -6.81 -15.36 -4.11
CA GLU A 54 -7.07 -16.65 -3.47
C GLU A 54 -5.99 -17.03 -2.43
N ASP A 55 -4.71 -16.89 -2.78
CA ASP A 55 -3.61 -17.18 -1.85
C ASP A 55 -3.67 -16.31 -0.60
N VAL A 56 -3.86 -15.00 -0.80
CA VAL A 56 -3.89 -14.04 0.29
C VAL A 56 -5.14 -14.24 1.14
N ALA A 57 -6.29 -14.55 0.54
CA ALA A 57 -7.52 -14.84 1.28
C ALA A 57 -7.43 -16.07 2.18
N ARG A 58 -6.54 -17.03 1.87
CA ARG A 58 -6.28 -18.19 2.74
C ARG A 58 -5.55 -17.81 4.03
N VAL A 59 -4.78 -16.72 4.04
CA VAL A 59 -3.85 -16.40 5.14
C VAL A 59 -4.13 -15.06 5.83
N ALA A 60 -4.90 -14.16 5.20
CA ALA A 60 -5.16 -12.82 5.72
C ALA A 60 -6.66 -12.50 5.77
N LYS A 61 -7.08 -11.83 6.84
CA LYS A 61 -8.44 -11.26 6.99
C LYS A 61 -8.53 -9.79 6.61
N THR A 62 -7.38 -9.14 6.54
CA THR A 62 -7.24 -7.71 6.21
C THR A 62 -6.00 -7.53 5.37
N VAL A 63 -6.07 -6.69 4.35
CA VAL A 63 -4.94 -6.33 3.49
C VAL A 63 -4.90 -4.83 3.24
N VAL A 64 -3.70 -4.30 3.02
CA VAL A 64 -3.49 -2.96 2.48
C VAL A 64 -3.11 -3.10 1.02
N ILE A 65 -3.67 -2.27 0.14
CA ILE A 65 -3.33 -2.27 -1.29
C ILE A 65 -2.61 -0.96 -1.61
N LEU A 66 -1.37 -1.04 -2.05
CA LEU A 66 -0.57 0.10 -2.52
C LEU A 66 -0.19 -0.13 -3.98
N THR A 67 -1.12 0.23 -4.87
CA THR A 67 -0.89 0.40 -6.30
C THR A 67 -0.51 1.84 -6.62
N ASP A 68 0.00 2.06 -7.82
CA ASP A 68 0.34 3.38 -8.30
C ASP A 68 -0.86 4.35 -8.30
N MET A 69 -0.56 5.64 -8.20
CA MET A 69 -1.53 6.74 -8.06
C MET A 69 -2.06 7.22 -9.41
N ASP A 70 -1.88 6.43 -10.47
CA ASP A 70 -2.33 6.72 -11.84
C ASP A 70 -3.66 6.02 -12.18
N SER A 71 -4.12 6.12 -13.44
CA SER A 71 -5.36 5.49 -13.89
C SER A 71 -5.30 3.96 -13.84
N LYS A 72 -4.16 3.37 -14.24
CA LYS A 72 -3.97 1.91 -14.24
C LYS A 72 -3.95 1.36 -12.82
N GLY A 73 -3.23 2.01 -11.91
CA GLY A 73 -3.19 1.65 -10.50
C GLY A 73 -4.54 1.79 -9.81
N LYS A 74 -5.40 2.73 -10.24
CA LYS A 74 -6.81 2.83 -9.78
C LYS A 74 -7.66 1.67 -10.26
N GLU A 75 -7.58 1.30 -11.54
CA GLU A 75 -8.28 0.12 -12.07
C GLU A 75 -7.85 -1.16 -11.36
N LEU A 76 -6.55 -1.30 -11.13
CA LEU A 76 -5.96 -2.44 -10.43
C LEU A 76 -6.42 -2.52 -8.97
N PHE A 77 -6.41 -1.38 -8.26
CA PHE A 77 -6.97 -1.28 -6.91
C PHE A 77 -8.43 -1.73 -6.86
N SER A 78 -9.25 -1.31 -7.83
CA SER A 78 -10.66 -1.68 -7.92
C SER A 78 -10.82 -3.20 -8.08
N LYS A 79 -10.10 -3.80 -9.04
CA LYS A 79 -10.16 -5.25 -9.30
C LYS A 79 -9.72 -6.09 -8.10
N LEU A 80 -8.61 -5.71 -7.47
CA LEU A 80 -8.12 -6.40 -6.28
C LEU A 80 -9.09 -6.24 -5.11
N SER A 81 -9.62 -5.04 -4.90
CA SER A 81 -10.57 -4.78 -3.81
C SER A 81 -11.84 -5.61 -3.94
N GLU A 82 -12.42 -5.66 -5.15
CA GLU A 82 -13.57 -6.50 -5.45
C GLU A 82 -13.26 -7.99 -5.24
N GLY A 83 -12.08 -8.45 -5.70
CA GLY A 83 -11.62 -9.81 -5.47
C GLY A 83 -11.56 -10.13 -3.98
N PHE A 84 -10.82 -9.34 -3.20
CA PHE A 84 -10.66 -9.55 -1.76
C PHE A 84 -11.99 -9.54 -1.01
N GLN A 85 -12.87 -8.59 -1.31
CA GLN A 85 -14.18 -8.49 -0.67
C GLN A 85 -15.05 -9.72 -0.95
N ARG A 86 -15.03 -10.25 -2.19
CA ARG A 86 -15.74 -11.50 -2.53
C ARG A 86 -15.23 -12.71 -1.75
N HIS A 87 -13.98 -12.70 -1.31
CA HIS A 87 -13.38 -13.74 -0.46
C HIS A 87 -13.43 -13.41 1.05
N GLY A 88 -14.19 -12.38 1.45
CA GLY A 88 -14.35 -12.00 2.86
C GLY A 88 -13.11 -11.34 3.49
N VAL A 89 -12.19 -10.84 2.66
CA VAL A 89 -11.00 -10.12 3.09
C VAL A 89 -11.29 -8.62 3.08
N ARG A 90 -11.03 -7.94 4.20
CA ARG A 90 -11.20 -6.49 4.31
C ARG A 90 -10.02 -5.78 3.66
N VAL A 91 -10.30 -4.73 2.88
CA VAL A 91 -9.26 -3.85 2.33
C VAL A 91 -9.17 -2.59 3.19
N ASP A 92 -8.02 -2.39 3.85
CA ASP A 92 -7.66 -1.10 4.44
C ASP A 92 -7.01 -0.23 3.35
N ASN A 93 -7.72 0.81 2.93
CA ASN A 93 -7.28 1.76 1.93
C ASN A 93 -6.89 3.13 2.53
N THR A 94 -6.84 3.24 3.85
CA THR A 94 -6.59 4.51 4.57
C THR A 94 -5.29 5.15 4.12
N PHE A 95 -4.20 4.38 4.09
CA PHE A 95 -2.89 4.88 3.69
C PHE A 95 -2.84 5.29 2.22
N ARG A 96 -3.38 4.46 1.31
CA ARG A 96 -3.44 4.79 -0.12
C ARG A 96 -4.23 6.08 -0.37
N HIS A 97 -5.37 6.25 0.30
CA HIS A 97 -6.20 7.45 0.19
C HIS A 97 -5.52 8.69 0.75
N PHE A 98 -4.79 8.54 1.86
CA PHE A 98 -3.97 9.60 2.42
C PHE A 98 -2.89 10.06 1.41
N LEU A 99 -2.17 9.13 0.79
CA LEU A 99 -1.15 9.43 -0.22
C LEU A 99 -1.75 10.18 -1.42
N LEU A 100 -2.89 9.71 -1.95
CA LEU A 100 -3.60 10.35 -3.08
C LEU A 100 -3.99 11.80 -2.80
N LYS A 101 -4.38 12.10 -1.56
CA LYS A 101 -4.91 13.43 -1.19
C LYS A 101 -3.84 14.42 -0.78
N ASN A 102 -2.76 13.92 -0.17
CA ASN A 102 -1.83 14.77 0.58
C ASN A 102 -0.40 14.77 0.00
N THR A 103 -0.14 13.99 -1.05
CA THR A 103 1.21 13.90 -1.64
C THR A 103 1.14 14.00 -3.17
N PRO A 104 2.19 14.53 -3.81
CA PRO A 104 2.31 14.53 -5.27
C PRO A 104 2.83 13.18 -5.83
N LEU A 105 2.90 12.14 -5.00
CA LEU A 105 3.43 10.84 -5.40
C LEU A 105 2.60 10.24 -6.53
N ARG A 106 3.30 9.70 -7.53
CA ARG A 106 2.70 8.98 -8.65
C ARG A 106 2.88 7.47 -8.54
N HIS A 107 4.05 7.06 -8.04
CA HIS A 107 4.46 5.67 -7.95
C HIS A 107 4.85 5.30 -6.53
N VAL A 108 4.60 4.06 -6.13
CA VAL A 108 4.94 3.57 -4.78
C VAL A 108 6.45 3.53 -4.57
N GLU A 109 7.24 3.19 -5.60
CA GLU A 109 8.72 3.26 -5.54
C GLU A 109 9.26 4.64 -5.12
N GLY A 110 8.52 5.73 -5.40
CA GLY A 110 8.91 7.09 -5.02
C GLY A 110 8.68 7.44 -3.55
N LEU A 111 7.95 6.60 -2.80
CA LEU A 111 7.57 6.89 -1.41
C LEU A 111 8.80 7.02 -0.49
N ALA A 112 9.79 6.15 -0.66
CA ALA A 112 11.00 6.18 0.18
C ALA A 112 11.75 7.52 0.04
N THR A 113 11.96 7.97 -1.19
CA THR A 113 12.60 9.26 -1.48
C THR A 113 11.76 10.43 -0.96
N PHE A 114 10.44 10.38 -1.11
CA PHE A 114 9.56 11.43 -0.61
C PHE A 114 9.65 11.57 0.92
N VAL A 115 9.64 10.44 1.64
CA VAL A 115 9.78 10.44 3.10
C VAL A 115 11.14 10.98 3.53
N ALA A 116 12.22 10.63 2.83
CA ALA A 116 13.55 11.15 3.12
C ALA A 116 13.60 12.68 2.98
N ASN A 117 13.00 13.23 1.93
CA ASN A 117 12.96 14.68 1.69
C ASN A 117 12.09 15.42 2.72
N VAL A 118 11.01 14.80 3.21
CA VAL A 118 10.11 15.41 4.22
C VAL A 118 10.75 15.42 5.62
N LYS A 119 11.63 14.46 5.92
CA LYS A 119 12.36 14.39 7.19
C LYS A 119 13.66 15.21 7.20
N SER A 120 14.06 15.79 6.07
CA SER A 120 15.29 16.56 5.90
C SER A 120 15.14 18.02 6.32
#